data_AF-A0A6G3XPD9-F1
#
_entry.id   AF-A0A6G3XPD9-F1
#
_cell.length_a   1.000
_cell.length_b   1.000
_cell.length_c   1.000
_cell.angle_alpha   90.00
_cell.angle_beta   90.00
_cell.angle_gamma   90.00
#
_symmetry.space_group_name_H-M   'P 1'
#
loop_
_entity.id
_entity.type
_entity.pdbx_description
1 polymer ?
#
loop_
_entity_poly.entity_id
_entity_poly.type
_entity_poly.pdbx_seq_one_letter_code
_entity_poly.pdbx_strand_id
1 'polypeptide(L)'
;MGKSLKNAVTPDEICAEYGADTLRLYEMAMGPLDVSRPWDTRAVVGQYRLLQRLWRNVVDEETGEITVVDTEPGEDTLRALHKAIDGVGQDMAGMRFNTAIAKV
;
A
#
# COMPACT_ATOMS: atom_id res chain seq x y z
N MET A 1 18.30 12.33 1.38
CA MET A 1 18.83 12.28 -0.01
C MET A 1 19.38 13.65 -0.38
N GLY A 2 20.47 13.73 -1.14
CA GLY A 2 21.07 15.03 -1.48
C GLY A 2 21.85 15.01 -2.79
N LYS A 3 21.70 16.09 -3.58
CA LYS A 3 22.39 16.25 -4.86
C LYS A 3 23.92 16.23 -4.72
N SER A 4 24.46 16.81 -3.65
CA SER A 4 25.90 16.82 -3.34
C SER A 4 26.44 15.43 -3.00
N LEU A 5 25.60 14.53 -2.49
CA LEU A 5 25.95 13.16 -2.10
C LEU A 5 25.77 12.15 -3.22
N LYS A 6 25.28 12.57 -4.41
CA LYS A 6 24.98 11.73 -5.58
C LYS A 6 24.15 10.47 -5.24
N ASN A 7 23.29 10.57 -4.23
CA ASN A 7 22.43 9.48 -3.75
C ASN A 7 20.94 9.82 -3.86
N ALA A 8 20.60 10.75 -4.75
CA ALA A 8 19.21 11.09 -5.02
C ALA A 8 18.59 9.96 -5.85
N VAL A 9 17.49 9.39 -5.35
CA VAL A 9 16.60 8.54 -6.12
C VAL A 9 15.49 9.43 -6.65
N THR A 10 15.24 9.39 -7.95
CA THR A 10 14.19 10.24 -8.54
C THR A 10 12.84 9.53 -8.48
N PRO A 11 11.75 10.27 -8.20
CA PRO A 11 10.40 9.70 -8.27
C PRO A 11 10.09 9.05 -9.63
N ASP A 12 10.60 9.64 -10.72
CA ASP A 12 10.35 9.15 -12.07
C ASP A 12 10.93 7.75 -12.31
N GLU A 13 12.14 7.48 -11.80
CA GLU A 13 12.76 6.14 -11.88
C GLU A 13 11.91 5.10 -11.16
N ILE A 14 11.42 5.41 -9.95
CA ILE A 14 10.59 4.47 -9.17
C ILE A 14 9.22 4.28 -9.84
N CYS A 15 8.61 5.35 -10.34
CA CYS A 15 7.35 5.28 -11.07
C CYS A 15 7.47 4.45 -12.35
N ALA A 16 8.58 4.55 -13.08
CA ALA A 16 8.82 3.78 -14.28
C ALA A 16 9.01 2.28 -13.99
N GLU A 17 9.67 1.92 -12.90
CA GLU A 17 9.96 0.53 -12.54
C GLU A 17 8.82 -0.15 -11.77
N TYR A 18 8.17 0.56 -10.84
CA TYR A 18 7.20 -0.02 -9.91
C TYR A 18 5.80 0.62 -9.95
N GLY A 19 5.62 1.71 -10.68
CA GLY A 19 4.38 2.47 -10.73
C GLY A 19 4.21 3.48 -9.59
N ALA A 20 3.37 4.49 -9.84
CA ALA A 20 3.15 5.61 -8.93
C ALA A 20 2.52 5.19 -7.58
N ASP A 21 1.60 4.22 -7.58
CA ASP A 21 0.96 3.77 -6.35
C ASP A 21 1.92 3.02 -5.44
N THR A 22 2.88 2.28 -5.99
CA THR A 22 3.94 1.66 -5.20
C THR A 22 4.79 2.72 -4.50
N LEU A 23 5.19 3.77 -5.22
CA LEU A 23 5.94 4.89 -4.63
C LEU A 23 5.13 5.55 -3.50
N ARG A 24 3.86 5.86 -3.75
CA ARG A 24 2.98 6.52 -2.76
C ARG A 24 2.78 5.67 -1.52
N LEU A 25 2.49 4.38 -1.69
CA LEU A 25 2.36 3.47 -0.55
C LEU A 25 3.67 3.33 0.21
N TYR A 26 4.81 3.28 -0.48
CA TYR A 26 6.11 3.21 0.17
C TYR A 26 6.34 4.43 1.06
N GLU A 27 6.22 5.63 0.49
CA GLU A 27 6.36 6.89 1.22
C GLU A 27 5.46 6.95 2.46
N MET A 28 4.18 6.56 2.31
CA MET A 28 3.20 6.61 3.39
C MET A 28 3.36 5.49 4.43
N ALA A 29 4.01 4.38 4.09
CA ALA A 29 4.19 3.23 4.97
C ALA A 29 5.48 3.28 5.82
N MET A 30 6.44 4.15 5.49
CA MET A 30 7.75 4.19 6.16
C MET A 30 7.71 4.55 7.65
N GLY A 31 6.59 5.07 8.15
CA GLY A 31 6.42 5.40 9.57
C GLY A 31 5.43 6.55 9.77
N PRO A 32 5.39 7.13 10.98
CA PRO A 32 4.65 8.37 11.23
C PRO A 32 5.09 9.47 10.25
N LEU A 33 4.13 10.21 9.71
CA LEU A 33 4.36 11.22 8.66
C LEU A 33 5.31 12.35 9.10
N ASP A 34 5.32 12.64 10.39
CA ASP A 34 6.14 13.69 11.01
C ASP A 34 7.58 13.25 11.34
N VAL A 35 7.92 11.98 11.08
CA VAL A 35 9.25 11.42 11.37
C VAL A 35 10.04 11.19 10.09
N SER A 36 11.27 11.70 10.06
CA SER A 36 12.19 11.45 8.96
C SER A 36 12.72 10.00 8.99
N ARG A 37 12.69 9.34 7.83
CA ARG A 37 13.22 7.98 7.64
C ARG A 37 14.19 7.96 6.46
N PRO A 38 15.28 7.18 6.54
CA PRO A 38 16.15 6.99 5.40
C PRO A 38 15.42 6.20 4.31
N TRP A 39 15.57 6.65 3.06
CA TRP A 39 15.11 5.93 1.88
C TRP A 39 15.88 4.61 1.70
N ASP A 40 15.17 3.51 1.43
CA ASP A 40 15.71 2.20 1.05
C ASP A 40 14.93 1.63 -0.14
N THR A 41 15.52 1.70 -1.33
CA THR A 41 14.92 1.21 -2.58
C THR A 41 14.52 -0.27 -2.47
N ARG A 42 15.23 -1.08 -1.68
CA ARG A 42 14.92 -2.52 -1.54
C ARG A 42 13.60 -2.75 -0.81
N ALA A 43 13.15 -1.80 0.02
CA ALA A 43 11.89 -1.89 0.75
C ALA A 43 10.67 -1.52 -0.11
N VAL A 44 10.87 -0.85 -1.26
CA VAL A 44 9.81 -0.50 -2.23
C VAL A 44 9.09 -1.76 -2.73
N VAL A 45 9.83 -2.87 -2.91
CA VAL A 45 9.29 -4.16 -3.38
C VAL A 45 8.17 -4.71 -2.49
N GLY A 46 8.16 -4.36 -1.21
CA GLY A 46 7.11 -4.78 -0.27
C GLY A 46 5.74 -4.23 -0.68
N GLN A 47 5.69 -2.94 -1.02
CA GLN A 47 4.45 -2.28 -1.45
C GLN A 47 4.02 -2.73 -2.85
N TYR A 48 4.99 -2.99 -3.72
CA TYR A 48 4.71 -3.56 -5.04
C TYR A 48 4.01 -4.91 -4.93
N ARG A 49 4.52 -5.81 -4.07
CA ARG A 49 3.93 -7.12 -3.81
C ARG A 49 2.56 -7.03 -3.13
N LEU A 50 2.37 -6.05 -2.24
CA LEU A 50 1.05 -5.78 -1.63
C LEU A 50 0.01 -5.48 -2.70
N LEU A 51 0.30 -4.54 -3.61
CA LEU A 51 -0.61 -4.18 -4.71
C LEU A 51 -0.90 -5.36 -5.64
N GLN A 52 0.11 -6.15 -6.00
CA GLN A 52 -0.09 -7.36 -6.80
C GLN A 52 -0.98 -8.39 -6.08
N ARG A 53 -0.83 -8.56 -4.76
CA ARG A 53 -1.70 -9.44 -3.98
C ARG A 53 -3.14 -8.94 -3.94
N LEU A 54 -3.34 -7.63 -3.76
CA LEU A 54 -4.67 -7.02 -3.81
C LEU A 54 -5.33 -7.21 -5.18
N TRP A 55 -4.58 -7.05 -6.26
CA TRP A 55 -5.06 -7.32 -7.61
C TRP A 55 -5.52 -8.77 -7.79
N ARG A 56 -4.68 -9.74 -7.39
CA ARG A 56 -5.00 -11.19 -7.43
C ARG A 56 -6.19 -11.61 -6.59
N ASN A 57 -6.57 -10.82 -5.58
CA ASN A 57 -7.78 -11.09 -4.81
C ASN A 57 -9.07 -10.75 -5.57
N VAL A 58 -8.97 -9.98 -6.66
CA VAL A 58 -10.13 -9.48 -7.42
C VAL A 58 -10.15 -10.01 -8.85
N VAL A 59 -8.99 -10.32 -9.43
CA VAL A 59 -8.83 -10.73 -10.82
C VAL A 59 -8.07 -12.04 -10.92
N ASP A 60 -8.58 -12.97 -11.72
CA ASP A 60 -7.89 -14.19 -12.09
C ASP A 60 -6.76 -13.87 -13.09
N GLU A 61 -5.52 -14.29 -12.79
CA GLU A 61 -4.36 -13.95 -13.62
C GLU A 61 -4.30 -14.72 -14.95
N GLU A 62 -4.99 -15.86 -15.06
CA GLU A 62 -5.01 -16.66 -16.28
C GLU A 62 -6.08 -16.16 -17.25
N THR A 63 -7.28 -15.85 -16.74
CA THR A 63 -8.42 -15.46 -17.57
C THR A 63 -8.62 -13.95 -17.68
N GLY A 64 -8.13 -13.18 -16.70
CA GLY A 64 -8.41 -11.75 -16.57
C GLY A 64 -9.83 -11.43 -16.09
N GLU A 65 -10.61 -12.45 -15.72
CA GLU A 65 -11.97 -12.26 -15.23
C GLU A 65 -11.99 -11.83 -13.76
N ILE A 66 -13.06 -11.12 -13.37
CA ILE A 66 -13.30 -10.71 -11.99
C ILE A 66 -13.74 -11.95 -11.18
N THR A 67 -13.06 -12.20 -10.07
CA THR A 67 -13.32 -13.36 -9.18
C THR A 67 -14.26 -13.03 -8.03
N VAL A 68 -14.50 -11.75 -7.74
CA VAL A 68 -15.47 -11.34 -6.72
C VAL A 68 -16.90 -11.56 -7.20
N VAL A 69 -17.74 -12.01 -6.28
CA VAL A 69 -19.15 -12.34 -6.55
C VAL A 69 -20.07 -11.47 -5.70
N ASP A 70 -21.27 -11.21 -6.21
CA ASP A 70 -22.31 -10.47 -5.50
C ASP A 70 -23.12 -11.42 -4.61
N THR A 71 -22.50 -11.85 -3.51
CA THR A 71 -23.12 -12.72 -2.51
C THR A 71 -22.89 -12.17 -1.12
N GLU A 72 -23.84 -12.40 -0.22
CA GLU A 72 -23.73 -11.95 1.17
C GLU A 72 -22.45 -12.54 1.83
N PRO A 73 -21.54 -11.71 2.39
CA PRO A 73 -20.35 -12.21 3.05
C PRO A 73 -20.70 -12.92 4.37
N GLY A 74 -19.88 -13.90 4.75
CA GLY A 74 -20.01 -14.55 6.05
C GLY A 74 -19.76 -13.58 7.22
N GLU A 75 -20.26 -13.93 8.40
CA GLU A 75 -20.16 -13.09 9.61
C GLU A 75 -18.70 -12.72 9.94
N ASP A 76 -17.76 -13.66 9.81
CA ASP A 76 -16.35 -13.42 10.06
C ASP A 76 -15.75 -12.38 9.10
N THR A 77 -16.14 -12.44 7.82
CA THR A 77 -15.74 -11.47 6.80
C THR A 77 -16.31 -10.09 7.10
N LEU A 78 -17.61 -10.00 7.43
CA LEU A 78 -18.26 -8.75 7.83
C LEU A 78 -17.59 -8.14 9.06
N ARG A 79 -17.27 -8.96 10.06
CA ARG A 79 -16.58 -8.53 11.28
C ARG A 79 -15.18 -8.01 10.97
N ALA A 80 -14.42 -8.69 10.11
CA ALA A 80 -13.10 -8.22 9.67
C ALA A 80 -13.21 -6.91 8.88
N LEU A 81 -14.18 -6.79 7.98
CA LEU A 81 -14.45 -5.59 7.18
C LEU A 81 -14.75 -4.38 8.07
N HIS A 82 -15.68 -4.50 9.02
CA HIS A 82 -16.02 -3.39 9.91
C HIS A 82 -14.85 -2.96 10.79
N LYS A 83 -14.04 -3.91 11.29
CA LYS A 83 -12.81 -3.59 12.03
C LYS A 83 -11.80 -2.83 11.15
N ALA A 84 -11.64 -3.24 9.90
CA ALA A 84 -10.76 -2.57 8.96
C ALA A 84 -11.26 -1.15 8.65
N ILE A 85 -12.56 -0.97 8.37
CA ILE A 85 -13.18 0.33 8.10
C ILE A 85 -12.98 1.29 9.27
N ASP A 86 -13.33 0.87 10.49
CA ASP A 86 -13.19 1.70 11.69
C ASP A 86 -11.71 2.05 11.95
N GLY A 87 -10.83 1.04 11.93
CA GLY A 87 -9.41 1.23 12.21
C GLY A 87 -8.70 2.09 11.16
N VAL A 88 -9.00 1.90 9.87
CA VAL A 88 -8.45 2.74 8.79
C VAL A 88 -9.02 4.15 8.88
N GLY A 89 -10.33 4.31 9.11
CA GLY A 89 -10.97 5.62 9.23
C GLY A 89 -10.36 6.48 10.34
N GLN A 90 -10.14 5.90 11.52
CA GLN A 90 -9.51 6.58 12.65
C GLN A 90 -8.05 6.97 12.37
N ASP A 91 -7.29 6.12 11.68
CA ASP A 91 -5.90 6.39 11.34
C ASP A 91 -5.76 7.45 10.26
N MET A 92 -6.60 7.41 9.23
CA MET A 92 -6.66 8.43 8.19
C MET A 92 -6.99 9.81 8.79
N ALA A 93 -7.96 9.88 9.70
CA ALA A 93 -8.29 11.12 10.41
C ALA A 93 -7.13 11.66 11.26
N GLY A 94 -6.29 10.77 11.78
CA GLY A 94 -5.09 11.11 12.55
C GLY A 94 -3.82 11.26 11.72
N MET A 95 -3.88 11.22 10.38
CA MET A 95 -2.72 11.19 9.47
C MET A 95 -1.70 10.07 9.78
N ARG A 96 -2.17 8.95 10.35
CA ARG A 96 -1.37 7.76 10.66
C ARG A 96 -1.39 6.77 9.49
N PHE A 97 -0.90 7.21 8.32
CA PHE A 97 -1.00 6.43 7.08
C PHE A 97 -0.30 5.07 7.16
N ASN A 98 0.85 5.01 7.83
CA ASN A 98 1.60 3.77 8.00
C ASN A 98 0.79 2.68 8.74
N THR A 99 0.05 3.05 9.78
CA THR A 99 -0.80 2.11 10.51
C THR A 99 -2.14 1.84 9.82
N ALA A 100 -2.62 2.77 8.99
CA ALA A 100 -3.77 2.53 8.11
C ALA A 100 -3.42 1.47 7.05
N ILE A 101 -2.29 1.63 6.36
CA ILE A 101 -1.81 0.67 5.35
C ILE A 101 -1.57 -0.71 5.97
N ALA A 102 -1.03 -0.78 7.19
CA ALA A 102 -0.78 -2.04 7.89
C ALA A 102 -2.05 -2.85 8.25
N LYS A 103 -3.25 -2.25 8.16
CA LYS A 103 -4.53 -2.93 8.38
C LYS A 103 -5.12 -3.54 7.10
N VAL A 104 -4.50 -3.29 5.94
CA VAL A 104 -4.87 -3.79 4.61
C VAL A 104 -4.02 -5.01 4.25
#